data_AF-A0A9Q4BAD3-F1
#
_entry.id   AF-A0A9Q4BAD3-F1
#
_cell.length_a   1.000
_cell.length_b   1.000
_cell.length_c   1.000
_cell.angle_alpha   90.00
_cell.angle_beta   90.00
_cell.angle_gamma   90.00
#
_symmetry.space_group_name_H-M   'P 1'
#
loop_
_entity.id
_entity.type
_entity.pdbx_description
1 polymer ?
#
loop_
_entity_poly.entity_id
_entity_poly.type
_entity_poly.pdbx_seq_one_letter_code
_entity_poly.pdbx_strand_id
1 'polypeptide(L)'
;MFDVMFLRELLISWVHFLQLFLEMISVVCVIIGLIKTSMVFIQLKSGRTARYCFGDWLATALEFQLAADILATTVDPDLDSLIKLAIIAVIRTFLNYFLIKELEHQPTQGK
;
A
#
# COMPACT_ATOMS: atom_id res chain seq x y z
N MET A 1 7.36 35.40 -16.89
CA MET A 1 8.02 34.13 -17.28
C MET A 1 8.84 33.55 -16.14
N PHE A 2 9.60 34.37 -15.39
CA PHE A 2 10.38 33.92 -14.22
C PHE A 2 9.53 33.40 -13.05
N ASP A 3 8.41 34.05 -12.70
CA ASP A 3 7.59 33.64 -11.54
C ASP A 3 6.98 32.24 -11.69
N VAL A 4 6.44 31.93 -12.87
CA VAL A 4 5.78 30.64 -13.15
C VAL A 4 6.77 29.48 -13.17
N MET A 5 7.98 29.71 -13.68
CA MET A 5 9.06 28.72 -13.70
C MET A 5 9.53 28.39 -12.28
N PHE A 6 9.74 29.42 -11.45
CA PHE A 6 10.14 29.28 -10.06
C PHE A 6 9.07 28.59 -9.20
N LEU A 7 7.79 28.98 -9.35
CA LEU A 7 6.66 28.33 -8.69
C LEU A 7 6.56 26.83 -9.05
N ARG A 8 6.82 26.48 -10.32
CA ARG A 8 6.84 25.08 -10.78
C ARG A 8 7.98 24.30 -10.14
N GLU A 9 9.22 24.82 -10.15
CA GLU A 9 10.37 24.14 -9.53
C GLU A 9 10.17 23.92 -8.03
N LEU A 10 9.63 24.92 -7.33
CA LEU A 10 9.31 24.80 -5.92
C LEU A 10 8.27 23.69 -5.71
N LEU A 11 7.16 23.72 -6.46
CA LEU A 11 6.11 22.70 -6.38
C LEU A 11 6.65 21.29 -6.62
N ILE A 12 7.47 21.08 -7.66
CA ILE A 12 8.09 19.79 -7.97
C ILE A 12 8.92 19.29 -6.78
N SER A 13 9.76 20.15 -6.22
CA SER A 13 10.63 19.80 -5.10
C SER A 13 9.84 19.40 -3.85
N TRP A 14 8.78 20.15 -3.51
CA TRP A 14 7.91 19.84 -2.38
C TRP A 14 7.16 18.52 -2.57
N VAL A 15 6.66 18.27 -3.77
CA VAL A 15 5.92 17.06 -4.06
C VAL A 15 6.81 15.84 -4.00
N HIS A 16 8.02 15.88 -4.57
CA HIS A 16 8.96 14.77 -4.43
C HIS A 16 9.35 14.50 -2.97
N PHE A 17 9.50 15.56 -2.17
CA PHE A 17 9.76 15.41 -0.74
C PHE A 17 8.60 14.69 -0.03
N LEU A 18 7.36 15.07 -0.33
CA LEU A 18 6.17 14.47 0.25
C LEU A 18 5.94 13.03 -0.24
N GLN A 19 6.21 12.75 -1.51
CA GLN A 19 6.21 11.41 -2.10
C GLN A 19 7.17 10.50 -1.33
N LEU A 20 8.42 10.93 -1.17
CA LEU A 20 9.45 10.17 -0.44
C LEU A 20 9.04 9.90 1.01
N PHE A 21 8.40 10.87 1.67
CA PHE A 21 7.88 10.69 3.02
C PHE A 21 6.79 9.61 3.09
N LEU A 22 5.85 9.61 2.15
CA LEU A 22 4.77 8.61 2.09
C LEU A 22 5.30 7.21 1.73
N GLU A 23 6.28 7.12 0.83
CA GLU A 23 6.97 5.87 0.50
C GLU A 23 7.67 5.30 1.74
N MET A 24 8.34 6.14 2.51
CA MET A 24 9.00 5.71 3.76
C MET A 24 8.00 5.18 4.79
N ILE A 25 6.85 5.84 4.96
CA ILE A 25 5.78 5.36 5.85
C ILE A 25 5.26 4.00 5.37
N SER A 26 5.00 3.86 4.07
CA SER A 26 4.58 2.59 3.47
C SER A 26 5.56 1.46 3.79
N VAL A 27 6.86 1.68 3.56
CA VAL A 27 7.91 0.71 3.85
C VAL A 27 7.93 0.33 5.34
N VAL A 28 7.79 1.31 6.24
CA VAL A 28 7.71 1.06 7.68
C VAL A 28 6.49 0.20 8.05
N CYS A 29 5.32 0.50 7.48
CA CYS A 29 4.11 -0.30 7.67
C CYS A 29 4.30 -1.76 7.22
N VAL A 30 4.93 -1.99 6.05
CA VAL A 30 5.24 -3.34 5.56
C VAL A 30 6.19 -4.07 6.52
N ILE A 31 7.23 -3.40 7.02
CA ILE A 31 8.19 -3.98 7.96
C ILE A 31 7.49 -4.37 9.27
N ILE A 32 6.66 -3.50 9.84
CA ILE A 32 5.90 -3.78 11.06
C ILE A 32 4.97 -4.97 10.85
N GLY A 33 4.23 -4.98 9.73
CA GLY A 33 3.35 -6.07 9.35
C GLY A 33 4.09 -7.39 9.22
N LEU A 34 5.27 -7.39 8.61
CA LEU A 34 6.11 -8.58 8.47
C LEU A 34 6.57 -9.12 9.83
N ILE A 35 7.03 -8.25 10.74
CA ILE A 35 7.47 -8.64 12.08
C ILE A 35 6.30 -9.23 12.88
N LYS A 36 5.16 -8.54 12.90
CA LYS A 36 3.95 -9.01 13.61
C LYS A 36 3.46 -10.34 13.08
N THR A 37 3.43 -10.49 11.76
CA THR A 37 3.03 -11.73 11.08
C THR A 37 3.96 -12.88 11.40
N SER A 38 5.27 -12.63 11.38
CA SER A 38 6.29 -13.64 11.71
C SER A 38 6.15 -14.12 13.15
N MET A 39 5.90 -13.22 14.11
CA MET A 39 5.63 -13.60 15.51
C MET A 39 4.38 -14.48 15.65
N VAL A 40 3.27 -14.10 14.99
CA VAL A 40 2.01 -14.86 15.03
C VAL A 40 2.17 -16.24 14.39
N PHE A 41 2.94 -16.34 13.30
CA PHE A 41 3.22 -17.60 12.61
C PHE A 41 4.01 -18.59 13.48
N ILE A 42 4.91 -18.11 14.33
CA ILE A 42 5.69 -18.93 15.27
C ILE A 42 4.83 -19.34 16.49
N GLN A 43 3.94 -18.47 16.98
CA GLN A 43 3.15 -18.73 18.20
C GLN A 43 1.87 -19.54 17.97
N LEU A 44 1.13 -19.28 16.90
CA LEU A 44 -0.09 -20.01 16.57
C LEU A 44 0.16 -20.76 15.26
N LYS A 45 0.20 -22.09 15.34
CA LYS A 45 0.39 -23.05 14.23
C LYS A 45 -0.73 -23.02 13.16
N SER A 46 -1.37 -21.87 12.96
CA SER A 46 -2.42 -21.58 12.00
C SER A 46 -1.96 -20.43 11.09
N GLY A 47 -1.40 -20.78 9.93
CA GLY A 47 -0.92 -19.80 8.94
C GLY A 47 -2.01 -18.87 8.38
N ARG A 48 -3.29 -19.15 8.63
CA ARG A 48 -4.42 -18.29 8.22
C ARG A 48 -4.44 -16.97 8.99
N THR A 49 -4.33 -17.00 10.33
CA THR A 49 -4.37 -15.78 11.16
C THR A 49 -3.17 -14.86 10.87
N ALA A 50 -2.00 -15.46 10.61
CA ALA A 50 -0.82 -14.73 10.19
C ALA A 50 -1.05 -14.00 8.84
N ARG A 51 -1.68 -14.66 7.86
CA ARG A 51 -2.02 -14.05 6.57
C ARG A 51 -2.99 -12.87 6.69
N TYR A 52 -4.01 -12.95 7.55
CA TYR A 52 -4.92 -11.81 7.78
C TYR A 52 -4.20 -10.61 8.39
N CYS A 53 -3.38 -10.84 9.43
CA CYS A 53 -2.63 -9.77 10.06
C CYS A 53 -1.67 -9.11 9.06
N PHE A 54 -0.99 -9.91 8.23
CA PHE A 54 -0.13 -9.37 7.18
C PHE A 54 -0.90 -8.56 6.13
N GLY A 55 -2.06 -9.08 5.71
CA GLY A 55 -2.92 -8.42 4.72
C GLY A 55 -3.39 -7.04 5.14
N ASP A 56 -3.73 -6.86 6.43
CA ASP A 56 -4.16 -5.58 7.01
C ASP A 56 -3.05 -4.51 7.00
N TRP A 57 -1.84 -4.89 7.44
CA TRP A 57 -0.67 -4.01 7.38
C TRP A 57 -0.24 -3.70 5.95
N LEU A 58 -0.34 -4.68 5.04
CA LEU A 58 -0.12 -4.48 3.62
C LEU A 58 -1.11 -3.45 3.09
N ALA A 59 -2.42 -3.61 3.30
CA ALA A 59 -3.44 -2.69 2.83
C ALA A 59 -3.12 -1.24 3.20
N THR A 60 -2.73 -1.01 4.47
CA THR A 60 -2.35 0.30 5.00
C THR A 60 -1.14 0.90 4.27
N ALA A 61 -0.05 0.14 4.12
CA ALA A 61 1.14 0.59 3.38
C ALA A 61 0.80 1.00 1.94
N LEU A 62 -0.07 0.21 1.35
CA LEU A 62 -0.49 0.34 -0.03
C LEU A 62 -1.40 1.58 -0.26
N GLU A 63 -2.14 2.05 0.74
CA GLU A 63 -2.85 3.35 0.68
C GLU A 63 -1.87 4.53 0.68
N PHE A 64 -0.82 4.49 1.50
CA PHE A 64 0.22 5.52 1.50
C PHE A 64 0.98 5.57 0.18
N GLN A 65 1.27 4.42 -0.41
CA GLN A 65 1.94 4.34 -1.70
C GLN A 65 1.05 4.89 -2.84
N LEU A 66 -0.25 4.61 -2.81
CA LEU A 66 -1.21 5.22 -3.74
C LEU A 66 -1.22 6.75 -3.61
N ALA A 67 -1.19 7.28 -2.39
CA ALA A 67 -1.11 8.72 -2.17
C ALA A 67 0.20 9.31 -2.72
N ALA A 68 1.32 8.62 -2.57
CA ALA A 68 2.62 9.02 -3.13
C ALA A 68 2.58 9.09 -4.67
N ASP A 69 1.96 8.11 -5.31
CA ASP A 69 1.84 8.07 -6.77
C ASP A 69 0.85 9.12 -7.32
N ILE A 70 -0.25 9.41 -6.59
CA ILE A 70 -1.15 10.54 -6.94
C ILE A 70 -0.39 11.87 -6.90
N LEU A 71 0.48 12.07 -5.91
CA LEU A 71 1.32 13.26 -5.82
C LEU A 71 2.28 13.35 -7.01
N ALA A 72 3.00 12.27 -7.34
CA ALA A 72 3.93 12.24 -8.48
C ALA A 72 3.25 12.61 -9.81
N THR A 73 2.06 12.05 -10.04
CA THR A 73 1.32 12.21 -11.30
C THR A 73 0.67 13.58 -11.45
N THR A 74 0.51 14.32 -10.36
CA THR A 74 0.08 15.74 -10.37
C THR A 74 1.17 16.65 -10.94
N VAL A 75 2.44 16.25 -10.85
CA VAL A 75 3.60 17.09 -11.19
C VAL A 75 4.16 16.77 -12.55
N ASP A 76 4.32 15.49 -12.84
CA ASP A 76 4.65 14.96 -14.16
C ASP A 76 3.66 13.82 -14.46
N PRO A 77 2.59 14.08 -15.23
CA PRO A 77 1.62 13.06 -15.60
C PRO A 77 2.23 12.09 -16.61
N ASP A 78 3.06 11.17 -16.12
CA ASP A 78 3.64 10.07 -16.89
C ASP A 78 2.68 8.87 -16.90
N LEU A 79 2.13 8.55 -18.08
CA LEU A 79 1.12 7.50 -18.25
C LEU A 79 1.62 6.10 -17.89
N ASP A 80 2.92 5.84 -18.03
CA ASP A 80 3.52 4.53 -17.75
C ASP A 80 3.52 4.26 -16.23
N SER A 81 3.88 5.28 -15.46
CA SER A 81 3.83 5.28 -13.99
C SER A 81 2.39 5.08 -13.48
N LEU A 82 1.41 5.73 -14.12
CA LEU A 82 -0.02 5.60 -13.80
C LEU A 82 -0.55 4.16 -14.02
N ILE A 83 -0.15 3.53 -15.12
CA ILE A 83 -0.55 2.15 -15.47
C ILE A 83 0.03 1.16 -14.47
N LYS A 84 1.30 1.34 -14.08
CA LYS A 84 1.96 0.46 -13.10
C LYS A 84 1.26 0.51 -11.74
N LEU A 85 0.86 1.71 -11.30
CA LEU A 85 0.07 1.90 -10.09
C LEU A 85 -1.30 1.21 -10.18
N ALA A 86 -2.01 1.37 -11.31
CA ALA A 86 -3.30 0.73 -11.53
C ALA A 86 -3.19 -0.80 -11.44
N ILE A 87 -2.12 -1.39 -11.99
CA ILE A 87 -1.86 -2.84 -11.90
C ILE A 87 -1.64 -3.28 -10.45
N ILE A 88 -0.85 -2.53 -9.67
CA ILE A 88 -0.63 -2.83 -8.24
C ILE A 88 -1.95 -2.75 -7.46
N ALA A 89 -2.79 -1.74 -7.73
CA ALA A 89 -4.10 -1.61 -7.11
C ALA A 89 -5.02 -2.80 -7.45
N VAL A 90 -5.05 -3.26 -8.71
CA VAL A 90 -5.84 -4.43 -9.13
C VAL A 90 -5.37 -5.71 -8.42
N ILE A 91 -4.06 -5.93 -8.34
CA ILE A 91 -3.48 -7.09 -7.64
C ILE A 91 -3.88 -7.09 -6.16
N ARG A 92 -3.85 -5.91 -5.51
CA ARG A 92 -4.30 -5.72 -4.13
C ARG A 92 -5.77 -6.09 -3.96
N THR A 93 -6.65 -5.55 -4.81
CA THR A 93 -8.09 -5.83 -4.73
C THR A 93 -8.37 -7.31 -4.95
N PHE A 94 -7.67 -7.95 -5.89
CA PHE A 94 -7.85 -9.37 -6.17
C PHE A 94 -7.41 -10.26 -5.00
N LEU A 95 -6.21 -10.02 -4.45
CA LEU A 95 -5.71 -10.77 -3.28
C LEU A 95 -6.59 -10.56 -2.04
N ASN A 96 -6.96 -9.32 -1.74
CA ASN A 96 -7.81 -9.00 -0.59
C ASN A 96 -9.22 -9.60 -0.73
N TYR A 97 -9.80 -9.51 -1.93
CA TYR A 97 -11.10 -10.13 -2.23
C TYR A 97 -11.05 -11.66 -2.05
N PHE A 98 -10.00 -12.31 -2.54
CA PHE A 98 -9.85 -13.76 -2.41
C PHE A 98 -9.69 -14.18 -0.93
N LEU A 99 -8.91 -13.41 -0.17
CA LEU A 99 -8.70 -13.64 1.26
C LEU A 99 -9.99 -13.49 2.07
N ILE A 100 -10.80 -12.46 1.77
CA ILE A 100 -12.13 -12.25 2.38
C ILE A 100 -13.09 -13.38 2.00
N LYS A 101 -13.11 -13.79 0.72
CA LYS A 101 -13.96 -14.87 0.23
C LYS A 101 -13.62 -16.23 0.84
N GLU A 102 -12.34 -16.50 1.12
CA GLU A 102 -11.89 -17.69 1.84
C GLU A 102 -12.33 -17.71 3.32
N LEU A 103 -12.52 -16.54 3.96
CA LEU A 103 -13.10 -16.46 5.31
C LEU A 103 -14.58 -16.82 5.34
N GLU A 104 -15.34 -16.31 4.38
CA GLU A 104 -16.81 -16.50 4.32
C GLU A 104 -17.20 -17.96 4.06
N HIS A 105 -16.27 -18.79 3.56
CA HIS A 105 -16.49 -20.22 3.35
C HIS A 105 -16.24 -21.10 4.58
N GLN A 106 -16.10 -20.51 5.78
CA GLN A 106 -16.24 -21.28 7.03
C GLN A 106 -17.74 -21.40 7.35
N PRO A 107 -18.37 -22.58 7.20
CA PRO A 107 -19.63 -22.80 7.89
C PRO A 107 -19.35 -22.65 9.38
N THR A 108 -20.12 -21.78 10.02
CA THR A 108 -20.34 -21.78 11.46
C THR A 108 -20.74 -23.21 11.89
N GLN A 109 -19.75 -24.05 12.21
CA GLN A 109 -19.95 -25.18 13.10
C GLN A 109 -20.04 -24.61 14.50
N GLY A 110 -21.23 -24.06 14.77
CA GLY A 110 -21.69 -23.71 16.10
C GLY A 110 -21.64 -24.93 16.99
N LYS A 111 -21.16 -24.70 18.21
CA LYS A 111 -21.48 -25.52 19.37
C LYS A 111 -22.99 -25.53 19.62
#